data_AF-A0A1C5ILV0-F1
#
_entry.id   AF-A0A1C5ILV0-F1
#
_cell.length_a   1.000
_cell.length_b   1.000
_cell.length_c   1.000
_cell.angle_alpha   90.00
_cell.angle_beta   90.00
_cell.angle_gamma   90.00
#
_symmetry.space_group_name_H-M   'P 1'
#
loop_
_entity.id
_entity.type
_entity.pdbx_description
1 polymer ?
#
loop_
_entity_poly.entity_id
_entity_poly.type
_entity_poly.pdbx_seq_one_letter_code
_entity_poly.pdbx_strand_id
1 'polypeptide(L)'
;MRVIADNEDGLLLWHPAGSDFARLVDADGKTQHEVTVDRMRDPKLVLLTWQKYDILVLMPPRAAYSVWWFFRDGTFTGWYVNLETPYRRQPDGVDTNDLILDIVVTPDRQWEWKDVDEFDGHIGNPLYFDRATADAVRAEGERLIKLIAAGDFPFDGTYTDFRPDQRWPTLRLPAPLDPQPGLAE
;
A
#
# COMPACT_ATOMS: atom_id res chain seq x y z
N MET A 1 2.14 -9.70 -6.83
CA MET A 1 3.53 -9.40 -6.39
C MET A 1 4.32 -10.69 -6.23
N ARG A 2 5.63 -10.65 -5.99
CA ARG A 2 6.44 -11.84 -5.68
C ARG A 2 6.63 -11.98 -4.17
N VAL A 3 6.38 -13.15 -3.61
CA VAL A 3 6.68 -13.43 -2.19
C VAL A 3 8.19 -13.59 -2.01
N ILE A 4 8.77 -12.79 -1.13
CA ILE A 4 10.17 -12.89 -0.69
C ILE A 4 10.25 -13.71 0.60
N ALA A 5 9.36 -13.41 1.55
CA ALA A 5 9.19 -14.16 2.78
C ALA A 5 7.72 -14.16 3.20
N ASP A 6 7.31 -15.22 3.89
CA ASP A 6 6.01 -15.34 4.52
C ASP A 6 6.20 -16.12 5.82
N ASN A 7 6.38 -15.40 6.92
CA ASN A 7 6.81 -15.94 8.20
C ASN A 7 6.22 -15.15 9.38
N GLU A 8 6.78 -15.30 10.58
CA GLU A 8 6.30 -14.65 11.79
C GLU A 8 6.43 -13.11 11.76
N ASP A 9 7.36 -12.57 10.99
CA ASP A 9 7.53 -11.13 10.80
C ASP A 9 6.48 -10.54 9.85
N GLY A 10 5.81 -11.40 9.06
CA GLY A 10 4.75 -11.05 8.14
C GLY A 10 5.00 -11.49 6.71
N LEU A 11 4.24 -10.86 5.81
CA LEU A 11 4.33 -11.09 4.38
C LEU A 11 5.25 -10.03 3.76
N LEU A 12 6.40 -10.45 3.25
CA LEU A 12 7.34 -9.59 2.53
C LEU A 12 7.22 -9.83 1.03
N LEU A 13 6.86 -8.79 0.29
CA LEU A 13 6.55 -8.83 -1.13
C LEU A 13 7.50 -7.95 -1.92
N TRP A 14 7.81 -8.36 -3.14
CA TRP A 14 8.58 -7.59 -4.11
C TRP A 14 7.72 -7.25 -5.33
N HIS A 15 7.78 -5.99 -5.77
CA HIS A 15 7.13 -5.51 -6.98
C HIS A 15 8.06 -4.55 -7.75
N PRO A 16 8.71 -5.01 -8.84
CA PRO A 16 9.63 -4.17 -9.60
C PRO A 16 8.90 -3.27 -10.59
N ALA A 17 9.49 -2.11 -10.89
CA ALA A 17 9.13 -1.28 -12.03
C ALA A 17 9.07 -2.10 -13.33
N GLY A 18 8.14 -1.72 -14.20
CA GLY A 18 7.80 -2.46 -15.41
C GLY A 18 6.79 -3.59 -15.20
N SER A 19 6.47 -3.96 -13.95
CA SER A 19 5.44 -4.95 -13.63
C SER A 19 4.03 -4.43 -13.87
N ASP A 20 3.11 -5.35 -14.07
CA ASP A 20 1.69 -5.05 -14.21
C ASP A 20 1.04 -4.74 -12.86
N PHE A 21 0.18 -3.73 -12.84
CA PHE A 21 -0.81 -3.55 -11.79
C PHE A 21 -2.14 -3.12 -12.43
N ALA A 22 -3.25 -3.31 -11.72
CA ALA A 22 -4.55 -2.85 -12.17
C ALA A 22 -5.04 -1.70 -11.28
N ARG A 23 -5.76 -0.76 -11.87
CA ARG A 23 -6.43 0.32 -11.15
C ARG A 23 -7.89 0.36 -11.54
N LEU A 24 -8.77 0.61 -10.56
CA LEU A 24 -10.17 0.86 -10.83
C LEU A 24 -10.33 2.27 -11.40
N VAL A 25 -11.00 2.37 -12.55
CA VAL A 25 -11.34 3.65 -13.17
C VAL A 25 -12.78 3.63 -13.65
N ASP A 26 -13.43 4.79 -13.66
CA ASP A 26 -14.75 4.96 -14.25
C ASP A 26 -14.68 5.16 -15.78
N ALA A 27 -15.85 5.28 -16.42
CA ALA A 27 -15.99 5.52 -17.86
C ALA A 27 -15.35 6.83 -18.35
N ASP A 28 -15.13 7.80 -17.48
CA ASP A 28 -14.48 9.07 -17.77
C ASP A 28 -12.97 9.03 -17.45
N GLY A 29 -12.46 7.87 -17.01
CA GLY A 29 -11.05 7.64 -16.66
C GLY A 29 -10.66 8.12 -15.26
N LYS A 30 -11.63 8.49 -14.42
CA LYS A 30 -11.39 8.98 -13.06
C LYS A 30 -11.12 7.83 -12.10
N THR A 31 -10.27 8.10 -11.11
CA THR A 31 -9.85 7.16 -10.07
C THR A 31 -10.65 7.35 -8.77
N GLN A 32 -10.46 6.47 -7.78
CA GLN A 32 -11.15 6.61 -6.48
C GLN A 32 -10.78 7.87 -5.69
N HIS A 33 -9.65 8.51 -6.00
CA HIS A 33 -9.25 9.79 -5.41
C HIS A 33 -10.02 10.98 -5.98
N GLU A 34 -10.65 10.81 -7.15
CA GLU A 34 -11.38 11.87 -7.84
C GLU A 34 -12.90 11.70 -7.70
N VAL A 35 -13.36 10.45 -7.66
CA VAL A 35 -14.77 10.09 -7.52
C VAL A 35 -14.88 8.88 -6.61
N THR A 36 -15.73 8.98 -5.59
CA THR A 36 -16.02 7.86 -4.68
C THR A 36 -16.57 6.66 -5.45
N VAL A 37 -16.24 5.44 -5.01
CA VAL A 37 -16.55 4.21 -5.76
C VAL A 37 -18.06 4.06 -6.06
N ASP A 38 -18.93 4.47 -5.14
CA ASP A 38 -20.40 4.45 -5.31
C ASP A 38 -20.91 5.41 -6.40
N ARG A 39 -20.10 6.39 -6.80
CA ARG A 39 -20.41 7.38 -7.84
C ARG A 39 -19.69 7.10 -9.16
N MET A 40 -18.83 6.10 -9.20
CA MET A 40 -18.14 5.70 -10.43
C MET A 40 -19.16 5.16 -11.43
N ARG A 41 -19.07 5.66 -12.66
CA ARG A 41 -19.91 5.24 -13.78
C ARG A 41 -19.20 4.15 -14.57
N ASP A 42 -19.79 2.96 -14.68
CA ASP A 42 -19.20 1.80 -15.39
C ASP A 42 -17.73 1.51 -14.96
N PRO A 43 -17.52 1.23 -13.65
CA PRO A 43 -16.19 1.03 -13.10
C PRO A 43 -15.56 -0.26 -13.65
N LYS A 44 -14.28 -0.18 -14.04
CA LYS A 44 -13.52 -1.31 -14.58
C LYS A 44 -12.08 -1.28 -14.12
N LEU A 45 -11.47 -2.45 -14.03
CA LEU A 45 -10.04 -2.58 -13.83
C LEU A 45 -9.31 -2.32 -15.15
N VAL A 46 -8.40 -1.36 -15.14
CA VAL A 46 -7.51 -1.08 -16.26
C VAL A 46 -6.09 -1.53 -15.90
N LEU A 47 -5.51 -2.33 -16.79
CA LEU A 47 -4.13 -2.78 -16.70
C LEU A 47 -3.19 -1.61 -16.97
N LEU A 48 -2.25 -1.38 -16.05
CA LEU A 48 -1.23 -0.36 -16.10
C LEU A 48 0.14 -1.00 -15.82
N THR A 49 1.19 -0.27 -16.17
CA THR A 49 2.57 -0.67 -15.87
C THR A 49 3.10 0.17 -14.70
N TRP A 50 3.58 -0.48 -13.65
CA TRP A 50 4.23 0.16 -12.49
C TRP A 50 5.52 0.86 -12.93
N GLN A 51 5.76 2.09 -12.48
CA GLN A 51 6.84 2.95 -12.99
C GLN A 51 7.72 3.51 -11.88
N LYS A 52 8.89 4.02 -12.27
CA LYS A 52 9.83 4.85 -11.50
C LYS A 52 10.58 4.18 -10.35
N TYR A 53 9.91 3.34 -9.56
CA TYR A 53 10.49 2.72 -8.38
C TYR A 53 10.21 1.22 -8.35
N ASP A 54 11.18 0.46 -7.88
CA ASP A 54 10.89 -0.87 -7.36
C ASP A 54 10.47 -0.74 -5.89
N ILE A 55 9.59 -1.63 -5.42
CA ILE A 55 9.14 -1.64 -4.03
C ILE A 55 9.30 -3.01 -3.39
N LEU A 56 9.77 -3.00 -2.16
CA LEU A 56 9.63 -4.10 -1.21
C LEU A 56 8.54 -3.72 -0.22
N VAL A 57 7.56 -4.57 0.02
CA VAL A 57 6.40 -4.29 0.87
C VAL A 57 6.33 -5.31 1.99
N LEU A 58 6.45 -4.86 3.24
CA LEU A 58 6.20 -5.67 4.42
C LEU A 58 4.78 -5.41 4.92
N MET A 59 3.99 -6.47 5.02
CA MET A 59 2.69 -6.46 5.68
C MET A 59 2.79 -7.28 6.98
N PRO A 60 2.97 -6.64 8.16
CA PRO A 60 3.08 -7.38 9.42
C PRO A 60 1.77 -8.10 9.77
N PRO A 61 1.80 -9.24 10.48
CA PRO A 61 0.61 -10.02 10.76
C PRO A 61 -0.40 -9.23 11.61
N ARG A 62 -1.64 -9.14 11.13
CA ARG A 62 -2.76 -8.46 11.81
C ARG A 62 -2.55 -6.96 12.07
N ALA A 63 -1.55 -6.35 11.45
CA ALA A 63 -1.27 -4.92 11.60
C ALA A 63 -2.15 -4.09 10.67
N ALA A 64 -2.53 -2.89 11.10
CA ALA A 64 -3.30 -1.94 10.31
C ALA A 64 -2.39 -1.01 9.48
N TYR A 65 -1.32 -1.58 8.91
CA TYR A 65 -0.38 -0.87 8.05
C TYR A 65 0.48 -1.86 7.24
N SER A 66 1.09 -1.35 6.17
CA SER A 66 2.28 -1.93 5.57
C SER A 66 3.41 -0.90 5.45
N VAL A 67 4.65 -1.37 5.41
CA VAL A 67 5.83 -0.53 5.19
C VAL A 67 6.51 -0.91 3.89
N TRP A 68 6.73 0.09 3.05
CA TRP A 68 7.25 -0.09 1.70
C TRP A 68 8.62 0.57 1.60
N TRP A 69 9.63 -0.16 1.15
CA TRP A 69 10.94 0.39 0.80
C TRP A 69 10.91 0.75 -0.69
N PHE A 70 11.27 1.99 -1.01
CA PHE A 70 11.34 2.46 -2.38
C PHE A 70 12.78 2.44 -2.89
N PHE A 71 13.00 1.82 -4.04
CA PHE A 71 14.30 1.77 -4.71
C PHE A 71 14.23 2.40 -6.09
N ARG A 72 15.26 3.16 -6.45
CA ARG A 72 15.45 3.69 -7.80
C ARG A 72 16.82 3.29 -8.30
N ASP A 73 16.87 2.61 -9.43
CA ASP A 73 18.12 2.10 -10.02
C ASP A 73 18.96 1.29 -9.00
N GLY A 74 18.27 0.48 -8.18
CA GLY A 74 18.86 -0.32 -7.09
C GLY A 74 19.30 0.47 -5.86
N THR A 75 19.05 1.77 -5.79
CA THR A 75 19.38 2.61 -4.63
C THR A 75 18.14 2.87 -3.79
N PHE A 76 18.23 2.63 -2.48
CA PHE A 76 17.15 2.94 -1.53
C PHE A 76 16.91 4.45 -1.44
N THR A 77 15.65 4.87 -1.46
CA THR A 77 15.25 6.29 -1.52
C THR A 77 14.35 6.74 -0.38
N GLY A 78 13.85 5.82 0.43
CA GLY A 78 12.96 6.12 1.55
C GLY A 78 11.93 5.03 1.78
N TRP A 79 11.16 5.20 2.86
CA TRP A 79 10.01 4.37 3.17
C TRP A 79 8.69 5.08 2.88
N TYR A 80 7.65 4.28 2.71
CA TYR A 80 6.25 4.70 2.73
C TYR A 80 5.51 3.81 3.73
N VAL A 81 4.72 4.39 4.60
CA VAL A 81 3.80 3.67 5.47
C VAL A 81 2.41 3.83 4.89
N ASN A 82 1.83 2.72 4.44
CA ASN A 82 0.43 2.67 4.01
C ASN A 82 -0.43 2.30 5.22
N LEU A 83 -1.28 3.19 5.74
CA LEU A 83 -2.24 2.78 6.77
C LEU A 83 -3.43 2.12 6.09
N GLU A 84 -3.70 0.88 6.46
CA GLU A 84 -4.64 0.02 5.76
C GLU A 84 -5.23 -1.01 6.71
N THR A 85 -6.33 -1.66 6.34
CA THR A 85 -6.87 -2.73 7.18
C THR A 85 -5.88 -3.90 7.28
N PRO A 86 -5.92 -4.69 8.36
CA PRO A 86 -5.18 -5.94 8.38
C PRO A 86 -5.53 -6.84 7.19
N TYR A 87 -4.51 -7.29 6.47
CA TYR A 87 -4.72 -8.09 5.27
C TYR A 87 -5.43 -9.42 5.56
N ARG A 88 -6.25 -9.87 4.62
CA ARG A 88 -6.90 -11.18 4.65
C ARG A 88 -6.32 -12.06 3.56
N ARG A 89 -6.01 -13.32 3.91
CA ARG A 89 -5.48 -14.32 2.96
C ARG A 89 -6.56 -14.69 1.94
N GLN A 90 -6.15 -14.80 0.69
CA GLN A 90 -6.92 -15.38 -0.40
C GLN A 90 -6.14 -16.55 -1.04
N PRO A 91 -6.79 -17.42 -1.82
CA PRO A 91 -6.11 -18.54 -2.48
C PRO A 91 -4.92 -18.12 -3.36
N ASP A 92 -4.96 -16.93 -3.95
CA ASP A 92 -3.98 -16.39 -4.90
C ASP A 92 -3.32 -15.07 -4.45
N GLY A 93 -3.57 -14.62 -3.22
CA GLY A 93 -3.04 -13.35 -2.74
C GLY A 93 -3.50 -12.94 -1.35
N VAL A 94 -3.55 -11.62 -1.13
CA VAL A 94 -4.10 -11.02 0.06
C VAL A 94 -4.94 -9.80 -0.32
N ASP A 95 -6.01 -9.56 0.44
CA ASP A 95 -6.84 -8.37 0.30
C ASP A 95 -6.63 -7.45 1.48
N THR A 96 -6.59 -6.16 1.22
CA THR A 96 -6.64 -5.09 2.22
C THR A 96 -7.39 -3.90 1.64
N ASN A 97 -7.91 -3.05 2.52
CA ASN A 97 -8.50 -1.77 2.19
C ASN A 97 -7.61 -0.64 2.69
N ASP A 98 -7.31 0.27 1.79
CA ASP A 98 -6.62 1.51 2.08
C ASP A 98 -7.42 2.39 3.06
N LEU A 99 -6.73 3.03 4.01
CA LEU A 99 -7.34 3.94 5.00
C LEU A 99 -6.93 5.40 4.75
N ILE A 100 -6.46 5.73 3.55
CA ILE A 100 -6.18 7.06 2.98
C ILE A 100 -4.99 7.79 3.61
N LEU A 101 -4.80 7.67 4.92
CA LEU A 101 -3.74 8.40 5.62
C LEU A 101 -2.42 7.65 5.53
N ASP A 102 -1.37 8.36 5.10
CA ASP A 102 -0.06 7.75 4.87
C ASP A 102 1.06 8.54 5.53
N ILE A 103 2.24 7.92 5.64
CA ILE A 103 3.46 8.59 6.09
C ILE A 103 4.57 8.32 5.07
N VAL A 104 5.17 9.38 4.52
CA VAL A 104 6.39 9.25 3.71
C VAL A 104 7.59 9.52 4.59
N VAL A 105 8.65 8.74 4.40
CA VAL A 105 9.83 8.76 5.27
C VAL A 105 11.09 8.78 4.41
N THR A 106 11.96 9.75 4.65
CA THR A 106 13.26 9.86 3.97
C THR A 106 14.27 8.84 4.51
N PRO A 107 15.40 8.58 3.83
CA PRO A 107 16.42 7.65 4.32
C PRO A 107 17.04 8.02 5.67
N ASP A 108 17.06 9.31 6.02
CA ASP A 108 17.50 9.86 7.30
C ASP A 108 16.34 9.97 8.33
N ARG A 109 15.22 9.28 8.07
CA ARG A 109 14.06 9.15 8.97
C ARG A 109 13.37 10.47 9.32
N GLN A 110 13.48 11.47 8.43
CA GLN A 110 12.53 12.58 8.43
C GLN A 110 11.23 12.07 7.85
N TRP A 111 10.11 12.53 8.39
CA TRP A 111 8.80 12.04 7.99
C TRP A 111 7.81 13.19 7.82
N GLU A 112 6.81 12.97 6.97
CA GLU A 112 5.65 13.84 6.83
C GLU A 112 4.39 12.98 6.66
N TRP A 113 3.27 13.49 7.17
CA TRP A 113 1.96 12.92 6.84
C TRP A 113 1.62 13.23 5.38
N LYS A 114 0.94 12.28 4.74
CA LYS A 114 0.44 12.41 3.38
C LYS A 114 -1.06 12.15 3.35
N ASP A 115 -1.75 12.86 2.45
CA ASP A 115 -3.19 12.74 2.17
C ASP A 115 -4.11 13.04 3.37
N VAL A 116 -3.63 13.90 4.29
CA VAL A 116 -4.36 14.35 5.49
C VAL A 116 -5.71 14.98 5.15
N ASP A 117 -5.74 15.86 4.14
CA ASP A 117 -6.97 16.56 3.74
C ASP A 117 -8.02 15.60 3.16
N GLU A 118 -7.58 14.60 2.40
CA GLU A 118 -8.46 13.54 1.85
C GLU A 118 -9.01 12.70 3.01
N PHE A 119 -8.13 12.24 3.91
CA PHE A 119 -8.51 11.47 5.09
C PHE A 119 -9.55 12.21 5.96
N ASP A 120 -9.28 13.48 6.29
CA ASP A 120 -10.20 14.30 7.10
C ASP A 120 -11.53 14.55 6.40
N GLY A 121 -11.52 14.70 5.07
CA GLY A 121 -12.71 14.85 4.25
C GLY A 121 -13.65 13.65 4.28
N HIS A 122 -13.14 12.45 4.60
CA HIS A 122 -13.91 11.21 4.61
C HIS A 122 -14.40 10.77 6.01
N ILE A 123 -14.00 11.46 7.10
CA ILE A 123 -14.42 11.11 8.45
C ILE A 123 -15.94 11.25 8.62
N GLY A 124 -16.59 10.15 9.03
CA GLY A 124 -18.04 10.10 9.24
C GLY A 124 -18.84 9.84 7.97
N ASN A 125 -18.18 9.63 6.82
CA ASN A 125 -18.84 9.14 5.62
C ASN A 125 -19.14 7.63 5.77
N PRO A 126 -20.40 7.18 5.60
CA PRO A 126 -20.77 5.77 5.76
C PRO A 126 -20.06 4.79 4.82
N LEU A 127 -19.48 5.26 3.71
CA LEU A 127 -18.72 4.43 2.77
C LEU A 127 -17.24 4.28 3.13
N TYR A 128 -16.78 5.02 4.13
CA TYR A 128 -15.38 5.06 4.55
C TYR A 128 -15.29 4.61 6.01
N PHE A 129 -14.99 5.54 6.92
CA PHE A 129 -14.78 5.23 8.32
C PHE A 129 -15.46 6.25 9.21
N ASP A 130 -15.93 5.77 10.35
CA ASP A 130 -16.44 6.62 11.41
C ASP A 130 -15.29 7.33 12.16
N ARG A 131 -15.66 8.21 13.08
CA ARG A 131 -14.66 8.95 13.88
C ARG A 131 -13.79 8.03 14.73
N ALA A 132 -14.37 6.98 15.31
CA ALA A 132 -13.61 6.06 16.17
C ALA A 132 -12.52 5.32 15.37
N THR A 133 -12.85 4.89 14.16
CA THR A 133 -11.89 4.28 13.24
C THR A 133 -10.83 5.29 12.80
N ALA A 134 -11.21 6.52 12.46
CA ALA A 134 -10.26 7.56 12.10
C ALA A 134 -9.25 7.87 13.23
N ASP A 135 -9.74 7.96 14.47
CA ASP A 135 -8.90 8.18 15.65
C ASP A 135 -7.92 7.01 15.86
N ALA A 136 -8.36 5.77 15.62
CA ALA A 136 -7.50 4.58 15.68
C ALA A 136 -6.42 4.57 14.59
N VAL A 137 -6.75 4.98 13.35
CA VAL A 137 -5.78 5.11 12.25
C VAL A 137 -4.70 6.14 12.60
N ARG A 138 -5.10 7.31 13.11
CA ARG A 138 -4.16 8.34 13.56
C ARG A 138 -3.26 7.83 14.68
N ALA A 139 -3.82 7.15 15.68
CA ALA A 139 -3.05 6.58 16.78
C ALA A 139 -2.03 5.53 16.31
N GLU A 140 -2.38 4.72 15.31
CA GLU A 140 -1.44 3.74 14.74
C GLU A 140 -0.31 4.41 13.96
N GLY A 141 -0.61 5.44 13.15
CA GLY A 141 0.43 6.21 12.49
C GLY A 141 1.33 6.97 13.49
N GLU A 142 0.79 7.53 14.57
CA GLU A 142 1.58 8.12 15.67
C GLU A 142 2.48 7.09 16.37
N ARG A 143 2.03 5.85 16.52
CA ARG A 143 2.85 4.75 17.03
C ARG A 143 4.01 4.45 16.08
N LEU A 144 3.76 4.44 14.77
CA LEU A 144 4.77 4.21 13.73
C LEU A 144 5.79 5.36 13.65
N ILE A 145 5.34 6.61 13.83
CA ILE A 145 6.23 7.78 13.94
C ILE A 145 7.24 7.61 15.09
N LYS A 146 6.84 7.02 16.21
CA LYS A 146 7.78 6.73 17.32
C LYS A 146 8.83 5.70 16.93
N LEU A 147 8.45 4.67 16.15
CA LEU A 147 9.41 3.69 15.62
C LEU A 147 10.37 4.32 14.60
N ILE A 148 9.85 5.19 13.71
CA ILE A 148 10.67 5.97 12.77
C ILE A 148 11.68 6.82 13.55
N ALA A 149 11.25 7.55 14.57
CA ALA A 149 12.13 8.40 15.37
C ALA A 149 13.19 7.59 16.14
N ALA A 150 12.83 6.41 16.64
CA ALA A 150 13.74 5.50 17.33
C ALA A 150 14.74 4.82 16.36
N GLY A 151 14.40 4.73 15.07
CA GLY A 151 15.16 3.93 14.11
C GLY A 151 15.02 2.43 14.40
N ASP A 152 13.87 2.02 14.93
CA ASP A 152 13.56 0.62 15.17
C ASP A 152 13.06 -0.04 13.89
N PHE A 153 13.15 -1.37 13.80
CA PHE A 153 12.56 -2.13 12.69
C PHE A 153 11.08 -1.75 12.49
N PRO A 154 10.63 -1.48 11.24
CA PRO A 154 11.32 -1.68 9.95
C PRO A 154 12.16 -0.49 9.42
N PHE A 155 12.47 0.51 10.24
CA PHE A 155 13.20 1.74 9.87
C PHE A 155 14.67 1.74 10.32
N ASP A 156 15.17 0.59 10.79
CA ASP A 156 16.53 0.39 11.33
C ASP A 156 17.62 0.21 10.26
N GLY A 157 17.25 0.29 8.98
CA GLY A 157 18.13 0.05 7.84
C GLY A 157 18.03 -1.36 7.26
N THR A 158 17.26 -2.26 7.88
CA THR A 158 16.95 -3.58 7.31
C THR A 158 16.38 -3.43 5.90
N TYR A 159 16.82 -4.30 4.99
CA TYR A 159 16.47 -4.35 3.57
C TYR A 159 16.82 -3.11 2.71
N THR A 160 17.47 -2.08 3.24
CA THR A 160 17.88 -0.91 2.43
C THR A 160 18.93 -1.24 1.36
N ASP A 161 19.62 -2.37 1.50
CA ASP A 161 20.55 -2.94 0.54
C ASP A 161 19.96 -4.10 -0.29
N PHE A 162 18.65 -4.36 -0.19
CA PHE A 162 18.00 -5.45 -0.91
C PHE A 162 18.28 -5.37 -2.42
N ARG A 163 18.59 -6.52 -3.02
CA ARG A 163 18.77 -6.67 -4.46
C ARG A 163 17.92 -7.84 -4.96
N PRO A 164 17.05 -7.64 -5.96
CA PRO A 164 16.33 -8.75 -6.57
C PRO A 164 17.30 -9.65 -7.36
N ASP A 165 17.00 -10.93 -7.46
CA ASP A 165 17.71 -11.82 -8.38
C ASP A 165 17.43 -11.37 -9.82
N GLN A 166 18.49 -11.13 -10.60
CA GLN A 166 18.41 -10.61 -11.97
C GLN A 166 17.66 -11.54 -12.95
N ARG A 167 17.48 -12.81 -12.58
CA ARG A 167 16.73 -13.78 -13.39
C ARG A 167 15.22 -13.70 -13.16
N TRP A 168 14.76 -12.91 -12.19
CA TRP A 168 13.34 -12.79 -11.90
C TRP A 168 12.63 -12.05 -13.03
N PRO A 169 11.62 -12.67 -13.68
CA PRO A 169 10.85 -11.99 -14.71
C PRO A 169 10.03 -10.85 -14.11
N THR A 170 9.75 -9.85 -14.95
CA THR A 170 8.72 -8.85 -14.71
C THR A 170 7.38 -9.52 -14.41
N LEU A 171 6.65 -9.01 -13.41
CA LEU A 171 5.39 -9.61 -12.99
C LEU A 171 4.26 -9.19 -13.92
N ARG A 172 3.44 -10.15 -14.35
CA ARG A 172 2.27 -9.93 -15.22
C ARG A 172 1.00 -10.37 -14.53
N LEU A 173 -0.08 -9.62 -14.70
CA LEU A 173 -1.38 -10.01 -14.17
C LEU A 173 -2.05 -11.03 -15.10
N PRO A 174 -2.77 -12.03 -14.55
CA PRO A 174 -3.55 -12.95 -15.36
C PRO A 174 -4.75 -12.23 -16.00
N ALA A 175 -5.17 -12.68 -17.18
CA ALA A 175 -6.41 -12.24 -17.83
C ALA A 175 -7.52 -13.28 -17.60
N PRO A 176 -8.80 -12.88 -17.46
CA PRO A 176 -9.29 -11.51 -17.40
C PRO A 176 -9.14 -10.85 -16.02
N LEU A 177 -9.09 -9.52 -15.99
CA LEU A 177 -9.18 -8.72 -14.77
C LEU A 177 -10.65 -8.47 -14.46
N ASP A 178 -11.29 -9.34 -13.69
CA ASP A 178 -12.64 -9.06 -13.21
C ASP A 178 -12.57 -8.18 -11.95
N PRO A 179 -13.36 -7.09 -11.85
CA PRO A 179 -13.53 -6.41 -10.58
C PRO A 179 -14.17 -7.40 -9.61
N GLN A 180 -13.40 -7.87 -8.64
CA GLN A 180 -13.94 -8.64 -7.51
C GLN A 180 -15.06 -7.78 -6.89
N PRO A 181 -16.29 -8.31 -6.71
CA PRO A 181 -17.32 -7.56 -6.03
C PRO A 181 -16.82 -7.24 -4.62
N GLY A 182 -16.61 -5.95 -4.35
CA GLY A 182 -16.36 -5.46 -3.02
C GLY A 182 -17.49 -5.92 -2.10
N LEU A 183 -17.10 -6.54 -0.99
CA LEU A 183 -17.99 -7.03 0.06
C LEU A 183 -18.84 -5.88 0.58
N ALA A 184 -20.04 -5.74 0.01
CA ALA A 184 -21.18 -5.27 0.76
C ALA A 184 -21.64 -6.43 1.66
N GLU A 185 -21.07 -6.51 2.85
CA GLU A 185 -21.75 -7.12 4.01
C GLU A 185 -21.83 -6.10 5.14
#